data_AF-A0A7S4BMM7-F1
#
_entry.id   AF-A0A7S4BMM7-F1
#
_cell.length_a   1.000
_cell.length_b   1.000
_cell.length_c   1.000
_cell.angle_alpha   90.00
_cell.angle_beta   90.00
_cell.angle_gamma   90.00
#
_symmetry.space_group_name_H-M   'P 1'
#
loop_
_entity.id
_entity.type
_entity.pdbx_description
1 polymer ?
#
loop_
_entity_poly.entity_id
_entity_poly.type
_entity_poly.pdbx_seq_one_letter_code
_entity_poly.pdbx_strand_id
1 'polypeptide(L)'
;AEAEAKAAAEAEAKAEAEAQAQLRAEQSAAAEEAKRREAERLEAERRAEAAAQARRSREEAARQQQLRQVMNSRAASWARGKGLVVLLRELEEQWPRIFSGPAEALEGGIRPWEPEDLSDRAISRAYKRATLHVHPDRCAKAGVSVRIEAEEVLKLLTHAHADKDAWRKGADAPTAETNPFSAEQPRSHEMAAAQTANAHAAAAHAAAAHADAARAAAGGAAMRDAV
;
A
#
# COMPACT_ATOMS: atom_id res chain seq x y z
N ALA A 1 -23.51 93.80 11.08
CA ALA A 1 -22.34 93.59 10.20
C ALA A 1 -21.33 92.61 10.81
N GLU A 2 -20.50 92.98 11.80
CA GLU A 2 -19.44 92.08 12.30
C GLU A 2 -19.98 90.86 13.07
N ALA A 3 -21.00 91.05 13.91
CA ALA A 3 -21.68 89.96 14.62
C ALA A 3 -22.46 89.01 13.68
N GLU A 4 -23.03 89.54 12.59
CA GLU A 4 -23.75 88.74 11.58
C GLU A 4 -22.79 87.91 10.74
N ALA A 5 -21.63 88.46 10.37
CA ALA A 5 -20.59 87.73 9.65
C ALA A 5 -20.02 86.58 10.50
N LYS A 6 -19.85 86.80 11.81
CA LYS A 6 -19.40 85.75 12.74
C LYS A 6 -20.43 84.64 12.91
N ALA A 7 -21.71 84.99 13.04
CA ALA A 7 -22.79 84.00 13.14
C ALA A 7 -22.95 83.18 11.85
N ALA A 8 -22.77 83.81 10.68
CA ALA A 8 -22.78 83.10 9.39
C ALA A 8 -21.61 82.12 9.25
N ALA A 9 -20.40 82.54 9.64
CA ALA A 9 -19.21 81.67 9.61
C ALA A 9 -19.32 80.49 10.60
N GLU A 10 -19.89 80.71 11.78
CA GLU A 10 -20.14 79.63 12.76
C GLU A 10 -21.21 78.64 12.25
N ALA A 11 -22.24 79.11 11.54
CA ALA A 11 -23.25 78.26 10.95
C ALA A 11 -22.69 77.41 9.79
N GLU A 12 -21.83 77.99 8.94
CA GLU A 12 -21.16 77.29 7.85
C GLU A 12 -20.19 76.22 8.38
N ALA A 13 -19.35 76.56 9.36
CA ALA A 13 -18.43 75.61 9.99
C ALA A 13 -19.18 74.44 10.66
N LYS A 14 -20.34 74.72 11.26
CA LYS A 14 -21.19 73.66 11.84
C LYS A 14 -21.79 72.75 10.77
N ALA A 15 -22.29 73.32 9.66
CA ALA A 15 -22.82 72.54 8.55
C ALA A 15 -21.75 71.66 7.89
N GLU A 16 -20.52 72.18 7.72
CA GLU A 16 -19.39 71.41 7.21
C GLU A 16 -18.98 70.28 8.16
N ALA A 17 -18.96 70.53 9.48
CA ALA A 17 -18.64 69.51 10.47
C ALA A 17 -19.69 68.38 10.49
N GLU A 18 -20.98 68.73 10.38
CA GLU A 18 -22.07 67.76 10.30
C GLU A 18 -21.98 66.94 8.99
N ALA A 19 -21.70 67.58 7.85
CA ALA A 19 -21.50 66.89 6.57
C ALA A 19 -20.29 65.93 6.62
N GLN A 20 -19.18 66.35 7.23
CA GLN A 20 -18.00 65.49 7.42
C GLN A 20 -18.29 64.32 8.36
N ALA A 21 -19.08 64.53 9.42
CA ALA A 21 -19.50 63.47 10.32
C ALA A 21 -20.40 62.44 9.62
N GLN A 22 -21.35 62.90 8.80
CA GLN A 22 -22.20 62.02 7.98
C GLN A 22 -21.38 61.20 7.00
N LEU A 23 -20.44 61.83 6.27
CA LEU A 23 -19.57 61.13 5.33
C LEU A 23 -18.71 60.06 6.03
N ARG A 24 -18.16 60.36 7.21
CA ARG A 24 -17.40 59.37 8.00
C ARG A 24 -18.30 58.23 8.48
N ALA A 25 -19.53 58.52 8.89
CA ALA A 25 -20.49 57.50 9.30
C ALA A 25 -20.86 56.58 8.13
N GLU A 26 -21.14 57.13 6.95
CA GLU A 26 -21.41 56.35 5.73
C GLU A 26 -20.21 55.49 5.31
N GLN A 27 -19.00 56.06 5.34
CA GLN A 27 -17.77 55.31 5.06
C GLN A 27 -17.56 54.17 6.07
N SER A 28 -17.86 54.40 7.35
CA SER A 28 -17.75 53.36 8.39
C SER A 28 -18.78 52.24 8.20
N ALA A 29 -20.03 52.58 7.85
CA ALA A 29 -21.08 51.62 7.60
C ALA A 29 -20.77 50.76 6.36
N ALA A 30 -20.30 51.38 5.29
CA ALA A 30 -19.88 50.68 4.07
C ALA A 30 -18.69 49.73 4.32
N ALA A 31 -17.72 50.15 5.15
CA ALA A 31 -16.58 49.31 5.50
C ALA A 31 -17.00 48.10 6.34
N GLU A 32 -17.90 48.26 7.31
CA GLU A 32 -18.44 47.15 8.10
C GLU A 32 -19.28 46.19 7.26
N GLU A 33 -20.07 46.68 6.31
CA GLU A 33 -20.80 45.83 5.38
C GLU A 33 -19.85 45.04 4.46
N ALA A 34 -18.80 45.68 3.94
CA ALA A 34 -17.79 45.00 3.15
C ALA A 34 -17.10 43.87 3.93
N LYS A 35 -16.73 44.11 5.19
CA LYS A 35 -16.16 43.09 6.09
C LYS A 35 -17.11 41.92 6.32
N ARG A 36 -18.41 42.20 6.53
CA ARG A 36 -19.43 41.14 6.70
C ARG A 36 -19.54 40.26 5.45
N ARG A 37 -19.63 40.89 4.27
CA ARG A 37 -19.69 40.16 2.99
C ARG A 37 -18.43 39.32 2.76
N GLU A 38 -17.26 39.84 3.11
CA GLU A 38 -16.01 39.09 3.01
C GLU A 38 -15.98 37.89 3.97
N ALA A 39 -16.39 38.08 5.23
CA ALA A 39 -16.47 37.01 6.21
C ALA A 39 -17.44 35.89 5.78
N GLU A 40 -18.61 36.25 5.25
CA GLU A 40 -19.58 35.30 4.71
C GLU A 40 -19.02 34.50 3.53
N ARG A 41 -18.26 35.16 2.64
CA ARG A 41 -17.59 34.49 1.50
C ARG A 41 -16.54 33.49 1.98
N LEU A 42 -15.70 33.87 2.94
CA LEU A 42 -14.68 32.97 3.51
C LEU A 42 -15.32 31.78 4.23
N GLU A 43 -16.44 32.00 4.93
CA GLU A 43 -17.17 30.90 5.57
C GLU A 43 -17.80 29.96 4.53
N ALA A 44 -18.39 30.50 3.47
CA ALA A 44 -18.93 29.71 2.37
C ALA A 44 -17.85 28.87 1.68
N GLU A 45 -16.66 29.44 1.46
CA GLU A 45 -15.50 28.74 0.90
C GLU A 45 -15.05 27.58 1.80
N ARG A 46 -14.85 27.83 3.10
CA ARG A 46 -14.49 26.77 4.07
C ARG A 46 -15.53 25.66 4.12
N ARG A 47 -16.82 26.00 4.07
CA ARG A 47 -17.92 25.00 4.02
C ARG A 47 -17.86 24.19 2.72
N ALA A 48 -17.57 24.83 1.59
CA ALA A 48 -17.42 24.15 0.30
C ALA A 48 -16.21 23.21 0.29
N GLU A 49 -15.06 23.64 0.84
CA GLU A 49 -13.87 22.80 0.99
C GLU A 49 -14.13 21.60 1.90
N ALA A 50 -14.75 21.81 3.05
CA ALA A 50 -15.12 20.74 3.98
C ALA A 50 -16.07 19.72 3.32
N ALA A 51 -17.06 20.20 2.55
CA ALA A 51 -17.97 19.33 1.80
C ALA A 51 -17.23 18.53 0.70
N ALA A 52 -16.31 19.16 -0.02
CA ALA A 52 -15.48 18.50 -1.02
C ALA A 52 -14.57 17.44 -0.40
N GLN A 53 -13.93 17.74 0.73
CA GLN A 53 -13.11 16.79 1.47
C GLN A 53 -13.93 15.61 2.00
N ALA A 54 -15.11 15.88 2.56
CA ALA A 54 -16.04 14.85 3.00
C ALA A 54 -16.52 13.95 1.86
N ARG A 55 -16.72 14.50 0.66
CA ARG A 55 -17.05 13.71 -0.53
C ARG A 55 -15.89 12.81 -0.95
N ARG A 56 -14.67 13.34 -1.03
CA ARG A 56 -13.47 12.56 -1.38
C ARG A 56 -13.24 11.41 -0.40
N SER A 57 -13.34 11.67 0.91
CA SER A 57 -13.15 10.63 1.92
C SER A 57 -14.21 9.53 1.85
N ARG A 58 -15.47 9.87 1.54
CA ARG A 58 -16.53 8.89 1.30
C ARG A 58 -16.26 8.03 0.05
N GLU A 59 -15.82 8.65 -1.04
CA GLU A 59 -15.47 7.94 -2.28
C GLU A 59 -14.29 6.98 -2.06
N GLU A 60 -13.26 7.41 -1.33
CA GLU A 60 -12.12 6.57 -0.96
C GLU A 60 -12.54 5.41 -0.05
N ALA A 61 -13.36 5.67 0.98
CA ALA A 61 -13.87 4.63 1.87
C ALA A 61 -14.71 3.59 1.11
N ALA A 62 -15.56 4.03 0.18
CA ALA A 62 -16.35 3.13 -0.67
C ALA A 62 -15.47 2.25 -1.56
N ARG A 63 -14.41 2.82 -2.17
CA ARG A 63 -13.44 2.05 -2.96
C ARG A 63 -12.70 1.01 -2.11
N GLN A 64 -12.29 1.38 -0.90
CA GLN A 64 -11.66 0.43 0.03
C GLN A 64 -12.61 -0.69 0.44
N GLN A 65 -13.88 -0.38 0.68
CA GLN A 65 -14.90 -1.38 1.00
C GLN A 65 -15.14 -2.35 -0.16
N GLN A 66 -15.23 -1.85 -1.39
CA GLN A 66 -15.34 -2.69 -2.59
C GLN A 66 -14.14 -3.62 -2.73
N LEU A 67 -12.92 -3.10 -2.54
CA LEU A 67 -11.71 -3.91 -2.59
C LEU A 67 -11.71 -5.00 -1.51
N ARG A 68 -12.14 -4.68 -0.29
CA ARG A 68 -12.30 -5.66 0.80
C ARG A 68 -13.29 -6.76 0.41
N GLN A 69 -14.42 -6.44 -0.20
CA GLN A 69 -15.40 -7.44 -0.64
C GLN A 69 -14.83 -8.38 -1.71
N VAL A 70 -14.11 -7.84 -2.70
CA VAL A 70 -13.46 -8.64 -3.75
C VAL A 70 -12.39 -9.55 -3.15
N MET A 71 -11.53 -9.02 -2.27
CA MET A 71 -10.48 -9.82 -1.64
C MET A 71 -11.04 -10.88 -0.69
N ASN A 72 -12.08 -10.55 0.08
CA ASN A 72 -12.77 -11.51 0.93
C ASN A 72 -13.37 -12.65 0.11
N SER A 73 -14.04 -12.34 -1.00
CA SER A 73 -14.63 -13.34 -1.90
C SER A 73 -13.56 -14.24 -2.52
N ARG A 74 -12.43 -13.65 -2.96
CA ARG A 74 -11.28 -14.39 -3.49
C ARG A 74 -10.69 -15.34 -2.43
N ALA A 75 -10.44 -14.83 -1.23
CA ALA A 75 -9.89 -15.60 -0.12
C ALA A 75 -10.82 -16.75 0.29
N ALA A 76 -12.12 -16.48 0.43
CA ALA A 76 -13.12 -17.48 0.76
C ALA A 76 -13.26 -18.55 -0.33
N SER A 77 -13.20 -18.17 -1.61
CA SER A 77 -13.21 -19.12 -2.73
C SER A 77 -11.97 -20.01 -2.70
N TRP A 78 -10.78 -19.41 -2.50
CA TRP A 78 -9.53 -20.14 -2.38
C TRP A 78 -9.54 -21.16 -1.25
N ALA A 79 -10.05 -20.81 -0.07
CA ALA A 79 -10.05 -21.72 1.08
C ALA A 79 -11.19 -22.75 1.10
N ARG A 80 -12.11 -22.69 0.14
CA ARG A 80 -13.25 -23.59 0.12
C ARG A 80 -12.79 -25.05 0.05
N GLY A 81 -13.15 -25.81 1.09
CA GLY A 81 -12.85 -27.24 1.16
C GLY A 81 -11.40 -27.59 1.55
N LYS A 82 -10.55 -26.58 1.78
CA LYS A 82 -9.13 -26.78 2.13
C LYS A 82 -8.92 -26.71 3.65
N GLY A 83 -8.04 -27.55 4.16
CA GLY A 83 -7.52 -27.46 5.52
C GLY A 83 -6.32 -26.52 5.62
N LEU A 84 -5.94 -26.16 6.86
CA LEU A 84 -4.84 -25.23 7.14
C LEU A 84 -3.53 -25.63 6.44
N VAL A 85 -3.19 -26.92 6.39
CA VAL A 85 -1.93 -27.38 5.76
C VAL A 85 -1.88 -27.02 4.27
N VAL A 86 -2.98 -27.28 3.54
CA VAL A 86 -3.05 -26.96 2.11
C VAL A 86 -2.99 -25.46 1.89
N LEU A 87 -3.68 -24.68 2.72
CA LEU A 87 -3.65 -23.22 2.67
C LEU A 87 -2.23 -22.68 2.86
N LEU A 88 -1.49 -23.19 3.84
CA LEU A 88 -0.13 -22.75 4.13
C LEU A 88 0.84 -23.01 2.97
N ARG A 89 0.70 -24.15 2.28
CA ARG A 89 1.52 -24.52 1.12
C ARG A 89 1.24 -23.66 -0.12
N GLU A 90 0.00 -23.21 -0.30
CA GLU A 90 -0.40 -22.41 -1.46
C GLU A 90 -0.27 -20.89 -1.25
N LEU A 91 0.24 -20.43 -0.09
CA LEU A 91 0.29 -19.00 0.24
C LEU A 91 1.09 -18.17 -0.78
N GLU A 92 2.23 -18.70 -1.23
CA GLU A 92 3.11 -18.00 -2.18
C GLU A 92 2.45 -17.85 -3.56
N GLU A 93 1.80 -18.92 -4.05
CA GLU A 93 1.12 -18.93 -5.34
C GLU A 93 -0.10 -17.99 -5.36
N GLN A 94 -0.89 -18.01 -4.29
CA GLN A 94 -2.16 -17.28 -4.23
C GLN A 94 -1.97 -15.81 -3.83
N TRP A 95 -0.95 -15.51 -3.03
CA TRP A 95 -0.69 -14.17 -2.49
C TRP A 95 0.78 -13.73 -2.70
N PRO A 96 1.27 -13.71 -3.95
CA PRO A 96 2.68 -13.46 -4.26
C PRO A 96 3.15 -12.08 -3.77
N ARG A 97 2.27 -11.06 -3.79
CA ARG A 97 2.58 -9.71 -3.30
C ARG A 97 3.02 -9.66 -1.83
N ILE A 98 2.66 -10.67 -1.04
CA ILE A 98 3.00 -10.74 0.38
C ILE A 98 4.17 -11.72 0.60
N PHE A 99 4.17 -12.84 -0.13
CA PHE A 99 5.05 -13.97 0.17
C PHE A 99 6.24 -14.15 -0.79
N SER A 100 6.21 -13.60 -2.01
CA SER A 100 7.33 -13.75 -2.96
C SER A 100 8.61 -13.08 -2.48
N GLY A 101 8.56 -11.86 -1.94
CA GLY A 101 9.75 -11.19 -1.40
C GLY A 101 10.43 -11.98 -0.26
N PRO A 102 9.68 -12.42 0.77
CA PRO A 102 10.21 -13.33 1.79
C PRO A 102 10.71 -14.67 1.24
N ALA A 103 10.10 -15.22 0.18
CA ALA A 103 10.51 -16.48 -0.43
C ALA A 103 11.81 -16.34 -1.22
N GLU A 104 11.96 -15.26 -1.99
CA GLU A 104 13.18 -14.93 -2.74
C GLU A 104 14.38 -14.76 -1.81
N ALA A 105 14.18 -14.12 -0.66
CA ALA A 105 15.22 -13.93 0.36
C ALA A 105 15.75 -15.26 0.97
N LEU A 106 15.08 -16.39 0.71
CA LEU A 106 15.47 -17.70 1.21
C LEU A 106 16.24 -18.55 0.17
N GLU A 107 16.49 -18.04 -1.04
CA GLU A 107 17.31 -18.69 -2.08
C GLU A 107 17.01 -20.19 -2.31
N GLY A 108 15.73 -20.57 -2.32
CA GLY A 108 15.32 -21.98 -2.51
C GLY A 108 15.31 -22.84 -1.24
N GLY A 109 15.52 -22.23 -0.07
CA GLY A 109 15.37 -22.87 1.23
C GLY A 109 13.92 -23.21 1.58
N ILE A 110 13.77 -23.99 2.66
CA ILE A 110 12.48 -24.42 3.21
C ILE A 110 11.66 -23.19 3.60
N ARG A 111 10.42 -23.11 3.11
CA ARG A 111 9.51 -22.01 3.42
C ARG A 111 9.12 -22.08 4.90
N PRO A 112 9.33 -21.00 5.70
CA PRO A 112 9.08 -21.04 7.13
C PRO A 112 7.60 -21.09 7.50
N TRP A 113 6.72 -20.75 6.56
CA TRP A 113 5.26 -20.87 6.69
C TRP A 113 4.72 -22.21 6.20
N GLU A 114 5.57 -23.10 5.67
CA GLU A 114 5.19 -24.46 5.34
C GLU A 114 5.53 -25.40 6.50
N PRO A 115 4.63 -26.32 6.87
CA PRO A 115 4.91 -27.27 7.94
C PRO A 115 5.90 -28.34 7.46
N GLU A 116 6.97 -28.53 8.23
CA GLU A 116 8.03 -29.54 7.99
C GLU A 116 7.44 -30.97 7.94
N ASP A 117 6.47 -31.25 8.80
CA ASP A 117 5.72 -32.49 8.85
C ASP A 117 4.25 -32.21 9.17
N LEU A 118 3.43 -33.26 9.17
CA LEU A 118 2.05 -33.13 9.57
C LEU A 118 1.89 -33.18 11.10
N SER A 119 2.88 -32.86 11.94
CA SER A 119 2.63 -32.79 13.39
C SER A 119 1.87 -31.51 13.75
N ASP A 120 1.00 -31.57 14.75
CA ASP A 120 0.27 -30.38 15.23
C ASP A 120 1.22 -29.23 15.60
N ARG A 121 2.40 -29.57 16.15
CA ARG A 121 3.44 -28.61 16.52
C ARG A 121 4.02 -27.91 15.28
N ALA A 122 4.33 -28.65 14.22
CA ALA A 122 4.85 -28.07 12.98
C ALA A 122 3.80 -27.20 12.31
N ILE A 123 2.54 -27.66 12.23
CA ILE A 123 1.42 -26.89 11.67
C ILE A 123 1.22 -25.56 12.43
N SER A 124 1.18 -25.59 13.75
CA SER A 124 1.06 -24.36 14.56
C SER A 124 2.27 -23.44 14.41
N ARG A 125 3.50 -23.98 14.26
CA ARG A 125 4.70 -23.16 14.02
C ARG A 125 4.62 -22.47 12.66
N ALA A 126 4.28 -23.23 11.62
CA ALA A 126 4.12 -22.74 10.25
C ALA A 126 3.05 -21.65 10.16
N TYR A 127 1.87 -21.87 10.79
CA TYR A 127 0.84 -20.85 10.94
C TYR A 127 1.37 -19.57 11.59
N LYS A 128 2.05 -19.67 12.74
CA LYS A 128 2.62 -18.50 13.42
C LYS A 128 3.58 -17.73 12.51
N ARG A 129 4.45 -18.43 11.77
CA ARG A 129 5.35 -17.82 10.79
C ARG A 129 4.58 -17.13 9.67
N ALA A 130 3.57 -17.77 9.09
CA ALA A 130 2.69 -17.16 8.09
C ALA A 130 2.05 -15.86 8.60
N THR A 131 1.48 -15.88 9.81
CA THR A 131 0.81 -14.71 10.40
C THR A 131 1.73 -13.52 10.61
N LEU A 132 3.04 -13.74 10.82
CA LEU A 132 4.01 -12.65 10.92
C LEU A 132 4.17 -11.89 9.60
N HIS A 133 4.00 -12.55 8.45
CA HIS A 133 4.12 -11.90 7.13
C HIS A 133 2.85 -11.11 6.76
N VAL A 134 1.69 -11.56 7.22
CA VAL A 134 0.39 -10.91 6.96
C VAL A 134 -0.07 -10.00 8.13
N HIS A 135 0.76 -9.79 9.14
CA HIS A 135 0.39 -8.97 10.30
C HIS A 135 0.22 -7.49 9.89
N PRO A 136 -0.83 -6.79 10.38
CA PRO A 136 -1.08 -5.38 10.02
C PRO A 136 0.14 -4.48 10.26
N ASP A 137 0.87 -4.66 11.37
CA ASP A 137 2.06 -3.86 11.67
C ASP A 137 3.18 -4.05 10.65
N ARG A 138 3.36 -5.27 10.12
CA ARG A 138 4.37 -5.57 9.11
C ARG A 138 3.98 -5.02 7.75
N CYS A 139 2.68 -4.99 7.46
CA CYS A 139 2.12 -4.42 6.23
C CYS A 139 1.81 -2.92 6.33
N ALA A 140 2.03 -2.25 7.48
CA ALA A 140 1.59 -0.86 7.69
C ALA A 140 2.10 0.12 6.62
N LYS A 141 3.34 -0.10 6.16
CA LYS A 141 4.01 0.69 5.10
C LYS A 141 3.67 0.23 3.68
N ALA A 142 2.97 -0.89 3.52
CA ALA A 142 2.56 -1.39 2.21
C ALA A 142 1.37 -0.59 1.66
N GLY A 143 1.14 -0.72 0.35
CA GLY A 143 -0.02 -0.11 -0.32
C GLY A 143 -1.35 -0.62 0.27
N VAL A 144 -2.40 0.20 0.16
CA VAL A 144 -3.75 -0.08 0.70
C VAL A 144 -4.28 -1.45 0.26
N SER A 145 -4.05 -1.82 -1.01
CA SER A 145 -4.44 -3.12 -1.55
C SER A 145 -3.75 -4.29 -0.84
N VAL A 146 -2.43 -4.24 -0.70
CA VAL A 146 -1.64 -5.28 -0.04
C VAL A 146 -2.04 -5.42 1.44
N ARG A 147 -2.33 -4.31 2.12
CA ARG A 147 -2.83 -4.35 3.50
C ARG A 147 -4.18 -5.06 3.61
N ILE A 148 -5.11 -4.74 2.71
CA ILE A 148 -6.42 -5.41 2.67
C ILE A 148 -6.26 -6.90 2.37
N GLU A 149 -5.37 -7.28 1.44
CA GLU A 149 -5.07 -8.68 1.15
C GLU A 149 -4.54 -9.40 2.38
N ALA A 150 -3.55 -8.81 3.07
CA ALA A 150 -2.98 -9.36 4.28
C ALA A 150 -4.03 -9.54 5.39
N GLU A 151 -4.92 -8.54 5.59
CA GLU A 151 -6.03 -8.63 6.55
C GLU A 151 -6.97 -9.79 6.24
N GLU A 152 -7.38 -9.97 4.98
CA GLU A 152 -8.30 -11.06 4.60
C GLU A 152 -7.65 -12.44 4.69
N VAL A 153 -6.38 -12.57 4.31
CA VAL A 153 -5.61 -13.82 4.49
C VAL A 153 -5.43 -14.14 5.96
N LEU A 154 -5.09 -13.16 6.80
CA LEU A 154 -4.93 -13.36 8.24
C LEU A 154 -6.23 -13.85 8.89
N LYS A 155 -7.38 -13.23 8.60
CA LYS A 155 -8.69 -13.68 9.10
C LYS A 155 -8.96 -15.15 8.77
N LEU A 156 -8.71 -15.52 7.51
CA LEU A 156 -8.92 -16.86 7.01
C LEU A 156 -7.98 -17.87 7.69
N LEU A 157 -6.68 -17.56 7.77
CA LEU A 157 -5.71 -18.42 8.45
C LEU A 157 -6.05 -18.58 9.94
N THR A 158 -6.49 -17.51 10.61
CA THR A 158 -6.93 -17.57 12.02
C THR A 158 -8.15 -18.45 12.19
N HIS A 159 -9.14 -18.35 11.30
CA HIS A 159 -10.32 -19.23 11.33
C HIS A 159 -9.94 -20.70 11.07
N ALA A 160 -9.13 -20.96 10.05
CA ALA A 160 -8.65 -22.31 9.74
C ALA A 160 -7.77 -22.90 10.87
N HIS A 161 -6.98 -22.09 11.56
CA HIS A 161 -6.20 -22.54 12.71
C HIS A 161 -7.05 -22.84 13.95
N ALA A 162 -8.18 -22.15 14.13
CA ALA A 162 -9.09 -22.44 15.23
C ALA A 162 -9.77 -23.81 15.10
N ASP A 163 -10.04 -24.26 13.87
CA ASP A 163 -10.64 -25.58 13.58
C ASP A 163 -9.56 -26.67 13.44
N LYS A 164 -9.10 -27.18 14.59
CA LYS A 164 -8.00 -28.16 14.66
C LYS A 164 -8.31 -29.47 13.92
N ASP A 165 -9.56 -29.92 13.97
CA ASP A 165 -9.97 -31.18 13.35
C ASP A 165 -9.90 -31.10 11.81
N ALA A 166 -10.07 -29.90 11.26
CA ALA A 166 -9.99 -29.66 9.81
C ALA A 166 -8.59 -29.31 9.28
N TRP A 167 -7.55 -29.22 10.13
CA TRP A 167 -6.22 -28.76 9.69
C TRP A 167 -5.64 -29.54 8.50
N ARG A 168 -5.88 -30.85 8.48
CA ARG A 168 -5.32 -31.79 7.49
C ARG A 168 -6.25 -32.03 6.31
N LYS A 169 -7.43 -31.42 6.28
CA LYS A 169 -8.42 -31.62 5.22
C LYS A 169 -7.79 -31.31 3.84
N GLY A 170 -7.83 -32.30 2.94
CA GLY A 170 -7.24 -32.19 1.61
C GLY A 170 -5.72 -32.31 1.53
N ALA A 171 -5.03 -32.50 2.67
CA ALA A 171 -3.57 -32.73 2.70
C ALA A 171 -3.21 -34.20 2.38
N ASP A 172 -4.17 -35.13 2.45
CA ASP A 172 -4.00 -36.56 2.16
C ASP A 172 -4.03 -36.89 0.65
N ALA A 173 -4.17 -35.88 -0.23
CA ALA A 173 -3.87 -36.09 -1.64
C ALA A 173 -2.36 -36.32 -1.76
N PRO A 174 -1.89 -37.50 -2.22
CA PRO A 174 -0.48 -37.71 -2.42
C PRO A 174 0.01 -36.65 -3.40
N THR A 175 0.90 -35.76 -2.93
CA THR A 175 1.79 -35.01 -3.81
C THR A 175 2.54 -36.05 -4.62
N ALA A 176 2.11 -36.23 -5.87
CA ALA A 176 2.59 -37.24 -6.78
C ALA A 176 4.06 -36.99 -7.14
N GLU A 177 4.96 -37.41 -6.25
CA GLU A 177 6.25 -38.01 -6.63
C GLU A 177 6.13 -39.54 -6.69
N THR A 178 4.92 -40.07 -6.83
CA THR A 178 4.69 -41.49 -7.17
C THR A 178 4.29 -41.55 -8.63
N ASN A 179 5.31 -41.65 -9.47
CA ASN A 179 5.22 -41.98 -10.89
C ASN A 179 4.41 -43.28 -11.06
N PRO A 180 3.18 -43.27 -11.63
CA PRO A 180 2.42 -44.49 -11.86
C PRO A 180 2.82 -45.18 -13.19
N PHE A 181 3.84 -44.69 -13.89
CA PHE A 181 4.30 -45.22 -15.18
C PHE A 181 5.75 -45.74 -15.12
N SER A 182 6.02 -46.63 -14.16
CA SER A 182 7.09 -47.62 -14.32
C SER A 182 6.46 -49.00 -14.54
N ALA A 183 5.72 -49.12 -15.64
CA ALA A 183 5.47 -50.42 -16.25
C ALA A 183 6.69 -50.77 -17.10
N GLU A 184 7.35 -51.86 -16.71
CA GLU A 184 8.39 -52.53 -17.46
C GLU A 184 7.99 -52.67 -18.94
N GLN A 185 8.73 -52.05 -19.85
CA GLN A 185 8.73 -52.46 -21.25
C GLN A 185 9.91 -53.41 -21.50
N PRO A 186 9.65 -54.63 -21.98
CA PRO A 186 10.70 -55.56 -22.35
C PRO A 186 11.44 -55.06 -23.61
N ARG A 187 12.75 -55.32 -23.59
CA ARG A 187 13.70 -55.02 -24.67
C ARG A 187 13.36 -55.81 -25.94
N SER A 188 13.32 -55.11 -27.07
CA SER A 188 13.65 -55.69 -28.38
C SER A 188 14.31 -54.65 -29.28
N HIS A 189 15.45 -55.06 -29.84
CA HIS A 189 16.19 -54.56 -31.01
C HIS A 189 15.26 -53.96 -32.10
N GLU A 190 15.62 -53.01 -32.97
CA GLU A 190 16.86 -52.80 -33.71
C GLU A 190 16.82 -51.47 -34.52
N MET A 191 18.00 -50.96 -34.85
CA MET A 191 18.38 -50.20 -36.06
C MET A 191 17.82 -48.78 -36.36
N ALA A 192 18.74 -47.83 -36.17
CA ALA A 192 19.35 -47.02 -37.24
C ALA A 192 18.83 -45.60 -37.54
N ALA A 193 19.79 -44.68 -37.33
CA ALA A 193 20.17 -43.59 -38.21
C ALA A 193 19.69 -42.16 -37.89
N ALA A 194 20.71 -41.30 -37.81
CA ALA A 194 20.73 -39.87 -38.13
C ALA A 194 20.23 -38.89 -37.05
N GLN A 195 21.14 -38.34 -36.24
CA GLN A 195 21.89 -37.15 -36.65
C GLN A 195 22.94 -36.75 -35.60
N THR A 196 24.13 -36.56 -36.14
CA THR A 196 25.38 -36.09 -35.57
C THR A 196 25.41 -34.58 -35.34
N ALA A 197 26.33 -34.18 -34.45
CA ALA A 197 27.04 -32.90 -34.37
C ALA A 197 26.35 -31.75 -33.61
N ASN A 198 26.79 -31.45 -32.38
CA ASN A 198 28.01 -30.66 -32.18
C ASN A 198 28.25 -30.42 -30.68
N ALA A 199 29.34 -30.99 -30.17
CA ALA A 199 29.95 -30.59 -28.91
C ALA A 199 31.42 -30.24 -29.19
N HIS A 200 31.86 -29.16 -28.54
CA HIS A 200 33.24 -28.69 -28.35
C HIS A 200 33.95 -27.91 -29.46
N ALA A 201 33.99 -26.58 -29.27
CA ALA A 201 35.22 -25.80 -29.20
C ALA A 201 34.89 -24.49 -28.44
N ALA A 202 35.32 -24.34 -27.18
CA ALA A 202 36.60 -23.76 -26.79
C ALA A 202 36.58 -22.22 -26.76
N ALA A 203 36.59 -21.71 -25.53
CA ALA A 203 37.32 -20.54 -25.03
C ALA A 203 37.89 -19.55 -26.06
N ALA A 204 37.35 -18.33 -26.05
CA ALA A 204 38.11 -17.07 -26.05
C ALA A 204 37.14 -15.88 -26.17
N HIS A 205 36.88 -15.17 -25.06
CA HIS A 205 36.97 -13.70 -24.99
C HIS A 205 36.59 -13.22 -23.60
N ALA A 206 37.61 -13.08 -22.76
CA ALA A 206 37.59 -12.13 -21.66
C ALA A 206 37.79 -10.71 -22.22
N ALA A 207 37.45 -9.72 -21.38
CA ALA A 207 37.73 -8.29 -21.47
C ALA A 207 36.71 -7.43 -22.25
N ALA A 208 35.75 -6.87 -21.52
CA ALA A 208 35.59 -5.41 -21.36
C ALA A 208 34.24 -5.08 -20.71
N ALA A 209 34.26 -4.65 -19.43
CA ALA A 209 33.37 -3.64 -18.82
C ALA A 209 33.31 -3.78 -17.28
N HIS A 210 34.48 -3.70 -16.63
CA HIS A 210 34.58 -3.33 -15.21
C HIS A 210 35.38 -2.02 -15.17
N ALA A 211 34.69 -0.89 -15.27
CA ALA A 211 35.23 0.43 -14.98
C ALA A 211 34.09 1.46 -14.94
N ASP A 212 33.36 1.55 -13.82
CA ASP A 212 32.79 2.84 -13.38
C ASP A 212 32.26 2.80 -11.92
N ALA A 213 33.10 2.36 -10.98
CA ALA A 213 32.76 2.41 -9.56
C ALA A 213 34.00 2.63 -8.68
N ALA A 214 34.75 3.72 -8.91
CA ALA A 214 35.86 4.10 -8.02
C ALA A 214 36.31 5.58 -8.08
N ARG A 215 35.43 6.55 -8.38
CA ARG A 215 35.83 7.97 -8.33
C ARG A 215 34.73 8.96 -7.91
N ALA A 216 34.14 8.72 -6.74
CA ALA A 216 33.35 9.75 -6.03
C ALA A 216 33.49 9.65 -4.50
N ALA A 217 34.60 9.08 -4.00
CA ALA A 217 34.86 8.90 -2.55
C ALA A 217 36.12 9.66 -2.06
N ALA A 218 36.50 10.75 -2.73
CA ALA A 218 37.61 11.61 -2.28
C ALA A 218 37.35 13.07 -2.69
N GLY A 219 36.65 13.82 -1.85
CA GLY A 219 36.47 15.26 -2.04
C GLY A 219 35.25 15.81 -1.31
N GLY A 220 35.32 15.91 0.02
CA GLY A 220 34.25 16.54 0.78
C GLY A 220 34.29 16.33 2.29
N ALA A 221 35.48 16.43 2.90
CA ALA A 221 35.59 16.51 4.35
C ALA A 221 36.39 17.76 4.73
N ALA A 222 35.81 18.51 5.67
CA ALA A 222 36.44 19.47 6.56
C ALA A 222 36.96 20.79 5.97
N MET A 223 36.05 21.78 5.85
CA MET A 223 36.42 23.18 6.08
C MET A 223 35.24 23.94 6.70
N ARG A 224 35.02 23.75 8.01
CA ARG A 224 34.32 24.70 8.90
C ARG A 224 34.82 24.48 10.33
N ASP A 225 35.85 25.21 10.69
CA ASP A 225 36.05 25.74 12.05
C ASP A 225 37.14 26.82 11.98
N ALA A 226 36.70 28.09 11.96
CA ALA A 226 37.45 29.24 12.42
C ALA A 226 36.53 30.47 12.43
N VAL A 227 36.45 31.07 13.62
CA VAL A 227 35.79 32.32 14.06
C VAL A 227 34.34 32.17 14.54
#